data_AF-A0A6A2XSB5-F1
#
_entry.id   AF-A0A6A2XSB5-F1
#
_cell.length_a   1.000
_cell.length_b   1.000
_cell.length_c   1.000
_cell.angle_alpha   90.00
_cell.angle_beta   90.00
_cell.angle_gamma   90.00
#
_symmetry.space_group_name_H-M   'P 1'
#
loop_
_entity.id
_entity.type
_entity.pdbx_description
1 polymer ?
#
loop_
_entity_poly.entity_id
_entity_poly.type
_entity_poly.pdbx_seq_one_letter_code
_entity_poly.pdbx_strand_id
1 'polypeptide(L)'
;MSVHISRRLFILWEPNIEIEHLLDEVIPNAGPQLKTGPRHPLDPSNGAAIRRASIVWFRKDLRVHDNECLNMANNESMSVLPVYCFDPNVYGKSSSGFDKTGPLRAAFLIESVSDLRKNLQVRGSDLVVRVGNPESVLVELAKAVGADAIYAHREVSNDEVKAEKRVETAMKEEGVEVKYFWGSTLFHVDDLPFEFEDMPTNYGGFKDKIKGLEIRKTIEALDQIKGMPSRGDIETGDIPSLTDLGLNQMAQDGKPSVSASMVGGETEALQRLKKFAAECRAQPHKGSKDGSQDSIYGANFTCKISPWLAMGCVSPRSMFDELKKTTNRSSSSTSMKNDGGNGSPDTGTNRLMFELLWRDFFRFITKKYSSAKVGAAPATACTGALA
;
A
#
# COMPACT_ATOMS: atom_id res chain seq x y z
N MET A 1 -26.96 3.93 -13.75
CA MET A 1 -26.91 2.67 -12.95
C MET A 1 -25.57 1.92 -13.00
N SER A 2 -24.45 2.49 -13.47
CA SER A 2 -23.19 1.74 -13.65
C SER A 2 -21.97 2.26 -12.86
N VAL A 3 -22.18 3.12 -11.86
CA VAL A 3 -21.11 3.62 -10.94
C VAL A 3 -20.97 2.73 -9.68
N HIS A 4 -21.90 1.80 -9.48
CA HIS A 4 -21.98 0.96 -8.28
C HIS A 4 -21.06 -0.29 -8.30
N ILE A 5 -20.65 -0.77 -9.48
CA ILE A 5 -19.90 -2.03 -9.58
C ILE A 5 -18.39 -1.84 -9.32
N SER A 6 -17.80 -0.71 -9.73
CA SER A 6 -16.36 -0.47 -9.51
C SER A 6 -16.04 -0.03 -8.06
N ARG A 7 -16.98 0.62 -7.37
CA ARG A 7 -16.83 1.00 -5.95
C ARG A 7 -16.89 -0.20 -5.00
N ARG A 8 -17.65 -1.24 -5.35
CA ARG A 8 -17.71 -2.48 -4.56
C ARG A 8 -16.40 -3.26 -4.59
N LEU A 9 -15.65 -3.26 -5.70
CA LEU A 9 -14.41 -4.05 -5.77
C LEU A 9 -13.28 -3.51 -4.87
N PHE A 10 -13.28 -2.21 -4.58
CA PHE A 10 -12.28 -1.59 -3.70
C PHE A 10 -12.60 -1.80 -2.21
N ILE A 11 -13.88 -1.76 -1.85
CA ILE A 11 -14.36 -2.00 -0.49
C ILE A 11 -14.33 -3.50 -0.13
N LEU A 12 -14.50 -4.40 -1.10
CA LEU A 12 -14.49 -5.85 -0.87
C LEU A 12 -13.10 -6.47 -0.61
N TRP A 13 -12.03 -5.67 -0.56
CA TRP A 13 -10.66 -6.15 -0.26
C TRP A 13 -10.10 -5.68 1.09
N GLU A 14 -10.80 -4.77 1.79
CA GLU A 14 -10.55 -4.47 3.20
C GLU A 14 -11.78 -4.92 4.01
N PRO A 15 -11.78 -6.14 4.59
CA PRO A 15 -13.01 -6.76 5.09
C PRO A 15 -13.59 -6.16 6.38
N ASN A 16 -13.00 -5.09 6.95
CA ASN A 16 -13.36 -4.58 8.28
C ASN A 16 -13.66 -3.07 8.29
N ILE A 17 -14.55 -2.62 7.40
CA ILE A 17 -15.19 -1.30 7.52
C ILE A 17 -16.67 -1.52 7.85
N GLU A 18 -16.98 -1.78 9.12
CA GLU A 18 -18.30 -1.53 9.67
C GLU A 18 -18.39 -0.03 9.99
N ILE A 19 -18.99 0.74 9.08
CA ILE A 19 -19.49 2.09 9.39
C ILE A 19 -21.00 1.96 9.48
N GLU A 20 -21.48 1.63 10.68
CA GLU A 20 -22.88 1.87 11.04
C GLU A 20 -22.95 2.94 12.13
N HIS A 21 -23.82 3.91 11.84
CA HIS A 21 -24.28 5.02 12.67
C HIS A 21 -23.25 6.06 13.09
N LEU A 22 -23.46 7.30 12.66
CA LEU A 22 -23.32 8.54 13.45
C LEU A 22 -23.79 9.73 12.59
N LEU A 23 -25.06 10.09 12.75
CA LEU A 23 -25.56 11.44 12.49
C LEU A 23 -25.77 12.12 13.85
N ASP A 24 -25.50 13.42 13.84
CA ASP A 24 -25.78 14.44 14.85
C ASP A 24 -24.92 14.44 16.13
N GLU A 25 -24.00 15.41 16.20
CA GLU A 25 -24.12 16.50 17.16
C GLU A 25 -23.16 17.67 16.80
N VAL A 26 -23.74 18.87 16.72
CA VAL A 26 -23.07 20.15 16.51
C VAL A 26 -23.02 20.86 17.86
N ILE A 27 -21.82 21.23 18.34
CA ILE A 27 -21.67 22.30 19.35
C ILE A 27 -20.43 23.15 19.00
N PRO A 28 -20.53 24.50 18.97
CA PRO A 28 -19.46 25.39 18.56
C PRO A 28 -18.62 25.86 19.77
N ASN A 29 -17.32 26.12 19.56
CA ASN A 29 -16.71 27.34 20.08
C ASN A 29 -15.34 27.63 19.46
N ALA A 30 -15.19 28.87 19.01
CA ALA A 30 -13.94 29.46 18.54
C ALA A 30 -13.40 30.42 19.61
N GLY A 31 -12.09 30.35 19.86
CA GLY A 31 -11.31 31.36 20.55
C GLY A 31 -9.86 31.27 20.04
N PRO A 32 -9.19 32.36 19.67
CA PRO A 32 -7.97 32.32 18.86
C PRO A 32 -6.72 32.19 19.75
N GLN A 33 -5.80 31.29 19.41
CA GLN A 33 -4.47 31.25 20.02
C GLN A 33 -3.39 30.94 18.97
N LEU A 34 -2.67 32.01 18.60
CA LEU A 34 -1.26 32.13 18.26
C LEU A 34 -0.57 31.09 17.36
N LYS A 35 -0.15 31.61 16.20
CA LYS A 35 0.81 31.08 15.24
C LYS A 35 2.09 30.58 15.93
N THR A 36 2.45 29.32 15.71
CA THR A 36 3.84 28.87 15.78
C THR A 36 4.16 28.16 14.46
N GLY A 37 5.20 28.65 13.76
CA GLY A 37 5.67 28.07 12.50
C GLY A 37 6.24 26.67 12.70
N PRO A 38 6.53 25.94 11.60
CA PRO A 38 6.97 24.56 11.65
C PRO A 38 8.31 24.47 12.39
N ARG A 39 8.28 23.86 13.58
CA ARG A 39 9.49 23.43 14.28
C ARG A 39 10.02 22.20 13.58
N HIS A 40 11.08 22.40 12.81
CA HIS A 40 11.98 21.35 12.38
C HIS A 40 12.32 20.44 13.59
N PRO A 41 12.09 19.12 13.53
CA PRO A 41 12.66 18.23 14.53
C PRO A 41 14.18 18.37 14.45
N LEU A 42 14.75 18.61 15.63
CA LEU A 42 16.17 18.78 15.87
C LEU A 42 16.95 17.57 15.35
N ASP A 43 17.98 17.86 14.58
CA ASP A 43 19.09 16.98 14.25
C ASP A 43 19.71 16.39 15.53
N PRO A 44 19.84 15.07 15.68
CA PRO A 44 20.94 14.48 16.42
C PRO A 44 22.03 14.14 15.42
N SER A 45 22.99 15.06 15.32
CA SER A 45 24.32 14.81 14.78
C SER A 45 25.06 13.78 15.64
N ASN A 46 24.72 12.51 15.45
CA ASN A 46 25.70 11.43 15.44
C ASN A 46 25.89 11.11 13.96
N GLY A 47 27.11 11.23 13.43
CA GLY A 47 27.41 10.66 12.12
C GLY A 47 26.90 9.22 12.14
N ALA A 48 25.85 8.93 11.37
CA ALA A 48 25.10 7.70 11.52
C ALA A 48 26.06 6.53 11.32
N ALA A 49 26.47 5.89 12.41
CA ALA A 49 27.31 4.71 12.35
C ALA A 49 26.56 3.70 11.49
N ILE A 50 27.20 3.22 10.43
CA ILE A 50 26.58 2.25 9.52
C ILE A 50 26.19 1.03 10.38
N ARG A 51 24.91 0.66 10.35
CA ARG A 51 24.39 -0.49 11.11
C ARG A 51 25.00 -1.78 10.59
N ARG A 52 25.16 -2.79 11.44
CA ARG A 52 25.76 -4.05 11.02
C ARG A 52 24.82 -4.87 10.15
N ALA A 53 23.60 -5.06 10.63
CA ALA A 53 22.55 -5.75 9.93
C ALA A 53 21.23 -5.03 10.18
N SER A 54 20.37 -5.00 9.18
CA SER A 54 18.99 -4.55 9.33
C SER A 54 18.04 -5.54 8.68
N ILE A 55 16.85 -5.66 9.25
CA ILE A 55 15.75 -6.44 8.68
C ILE A 55 14.86 -5.53 7.86
N VAL A 56 14.47 -5.94 6.66
CA VAL A 56 13.38 -5.32 5.90
C VAL A 56 12.18 -6.24 6.01
N TRP A 57 11.16 -5.81 6.76
CA TRP A 57 9.94 -6.58 6.97
C TRP A 57 8.90 -6.22 5.92
N PHE A 58 8.74 -7.10 4.94
CA PHE A 58 7.75 -6.98 3.88
C PHE A 58 6.35 -7.41 4.36
N ARG A 59 5.33 -6.69 3.90
CA ARG A 59 3.91 -6.94 4.13
C ARG A 59 3.08 -6.71 2.87
N LYS A 60 2.46 -5.54 2.73
CA LYS A 60 1.63 -5.12 1.58
C LYS A 60 2.41 -4.21 0.64
N ASP A 61 3.68 -4.52 0.45
CA ASP A 61 4.68 -3.77 -0.30
C ASP A 61 5.64 -4.71 -1.02
N LEU A 62 5.09 -5.79 -1.59
CA LEU A 62 5.80 -6.91 -2.22
C LEU A 62 6.43 -6.52 -3.57
N ARG A 63 7.34 -5.55 -3.54
CA ARG A 63 8.05 -4.99 -4.69
C ARG A 63 9.42 -4.46 -4.30
N VAL A 64 10.32 -4.40 -5.28
CA VAL A 64 11.62 -3.75 -5.18
C VAL A 64 11.56 -2.30 -5.68
N HIS A 65 10.75 -2.00 -6.71
CA HIS A 65 10.63 -0.65 -7.25
C HIS A 65 9.89 0.27 -6.28
N ASP A 66 10.29 1.53 -6.22
CA ASP A 66 9.63 2.55 -5.41
C ASP A 66 9.40 2.11 -3.94
N ASN A 67 10.37 1.39 -3.38
CA ASN A 67 10.33 0.87 -2.02
C ASN A 67 11.35 1.61 -1.14
N GLU A 68 10.84 2.57 -0.36
CA GLU A 68 11.67 3.42 0.51
C GLU A 68 12.29 2.61 1.65
N CYS A 69 11.56 1.66 2.25
CA CYS A 69 12.07 0.82 3.32
C CYS A 69 13.31 0.03 2.88
N LEU A 70 13.21 -0.61 1.72
CA LEU A 70 14.32 -1.39 1.16
C LEU A 70 15.51 -0.49 0.82
N ASN A 71 15.26 0.67 0.20
CA ASN A 71 16.32 1.60 -0.18
C ASN A 71 17.05 2.18 1.05
N MET A 72 16.30 2.61 2.06
CA MET A 72 16.83 3.15 3.31
C MET A 72 17.61 2.10 4.11
N ALA A 73 17.08 0.88 4.26
CA ALA A 73 17.80 -0.21 4.90
C ALA A 73 19.11 -0.53 4.19
N ASN A 74 19.10 -0.57 2.85
CA ASN A 74 20.28 -0.82 2.04
C ASN A 74 21.33 0.30 2.20
N ASN A 75 20.92 1.56 2.32
CA ASN A 75 21.86 2.67 2.46
C ASN A 75 22.47 2.73 3.86
N GLU A 76 21.68 2.44 4.90
CA GLU A 76 22.08 2.63 6.31
C GLU A 76 22.73 1.39 6.97
N SER A 77 22.86 0.26 6.26
CA SER A 77 23.31 -1.01 6.86
C SER A 77 24.44 -1.67 6.06
N MET A 78 25.29 -2.48 6.69
CA MET A 78 26.32 -3.28 6.00
C MET A 78 25.73 -4.51 5.30
N SER A 79 24.67 -5.06 5.87
CA SER A 79 23.92 -6.21 5.33
C SER A 79 22.42 -6.02 5.56
N VAL A 80 21.60 -6.61 4.69
CA VAL A 80 20.14 -6.49 4.75
C VAL A 80 19.53 -7.89 4.72
N LEU A 81 18.60 -8.16 5.64
CA LEU A 81 17.81 -9.39 5.69
C LEU A 81 16.36 -9.08 5.29
N PRO A 82 15.96 -9.28 4.03
CA PRO A 82 14.55 -9.24 3.64
C PRO A 82 13.77 -10.39 4.28
N VAL A 83 12.65 -10.07 4.93
CA VAL A 83 11.81 -11.04 5.65
C VAL A 83 10.35 -10.87 5.27
N TYR A 84 9.65 -11.97 5.01
CA TYR A 84 8.20 -12.04 4.92
C TYR A 84 7.64 -13.09 5.87
N CYS A 85 6.64 -12.70 6.68
CA CYS A 85 5.96 -13.60 7.61
C CYS A 85 4.53 -13.87 7.12
N PHE A 86 4.22 -15.15 6.85
CA PHE A 86 2.85 -15.61 6.73
C PHE A 86 2.24 -15.69 8.13
N ASP A 87 1.57 -14.60 8.54
CA ASP A 87 0.94 -14.48 9.86
C ASP A 87 -0.29 -15.40 9.98
N PRO A 88 -0.31 -16.40 10.87
CA PRO A 88 -1.46 -17.28 11.07
C PRO A 88 -2.75 -16.53 11.42
N ASN A 89 -2.66 -15.35 12.03
CA ASN A 89 -3.82 -14.57 12.48
C ASN A 89 -4.66 -13.99 11.32
N VAL A 90 -4.10 -13.92 10.11
CA VAL A 90 -4.82 -13.45 8.91
C VAL A 90 -5.52 -14.58 8.14
N TYR A 91 -5.36 -15.81 8.60
CA TYR A 91 -6.04 -17.01 8.10
C TYR A 91 -7.12 -17.48 9.09
N GLY A 92 -7.98 -18.41 8.67
CA GLY A 92 -9.13 -18.86 9.47
C GLY A 92 -10.34 -17.93 9.39
N LYS A 93 -11.24 -18.00 10.39
CA LYS A 93 -12.53 -17.28 10.38
C LYS A 93 -12.45 -15.92 11.06
N SER A 94 -13.17 -14.94 10.51
CA SER A 94 -13.46 -13.64 11.14
C SER A 94 -14.50 -13.81 12.26
N SER A 95 -14.72 -12.75 13.03
CA SER A 95 -15.82 -12.68 14.02
C SER A 95 -17.20 -12.90 13.38
N SER A 96 -17.35 -12.54 12.10
CA SER A 96 -18.56 -12.75 11.30
C SER A 96 -18.66 -14.14 10.65
N GLY A 97 -17.71 -15.04 10.91
CA GLY A 97 -17.74 -16.43 10.41
C GLY A 97 -17.27 -16.60 8.94
N PHE A 98 -16.83 -15.54 8.28
CA PHE A 98 -16.24 -15.61 6.93
C PHE A 98 -14.74 -15.90 7.00
N ASP A 99 -14.16 -16.45 5.95
CA ASP A 99 -12.70 -16.59 5.89
C ASP A 99 -12.04 -15.21 5.89
N LYS A 100 -11.15 -14.98 6.86
CA LYS A 100 -10.33 -13.76 6.90
C LYS A 100 -9.59 -13.60 5.59
N THR A 101 -8.95 -14.67 5.11
CA THR A 101 -8.30 -14.77 3.80
C THR A 101 -8.73 -16.04 3.07
N GLY A 102 -9.47 -15.86 1.98
CA GLY A 102 -9.90 -16.95 1.11
C GLY A 102 -8.77 -17.49 0.21
N PRO A 103 -8.97 -18.68 -0.39
CA PRO A 103 -7.93 -19.40 -1.13
C PRO A 103 -7.42 -18.64 -2.36
N LEU A 104 -8.28 -17.88 -3.05
CA LEU A 104 -7.87 -17.10 -4.22
C LEU A 104 -6.87 -15.99 -3.86
N ARG A 105 -7.10 -15.30 -2.75
CA ARG A 105 -6.20 -14.24 -2.29
C ARG A 105 -4.91 -14.81 -1.72
N ALA A 106 -5.00 -15.94 -1.00
CA ALA A 106 -3.81 -16.62 -0.50
C ALA A 106 -2.92 -17.14 -1.65
N ALA A 107 -3.51 -17.70 -2.71
CA ALA A 107 -2.75 -18.13 -3.90
C ALA A 107 -2.02 -16.96 -4.56
N PHE A 108 -2.74 -15.85 -4.80
CA PHE A 108 -2.14 -14.63 -5.34
C PHE A 108 -1.01 -14.07 -4.46
N LEU A 109 -1.16 -14.16 -3.13
CA LEU A 109 -0.14 -13.74 -2.18
C LEU A 109 1.10 -14.63 -2.22
N ILE A 110 0.92 -15.95 -2.24
CA ILE A 110 2.02 -16.93 -2.39
C ILE A 110 2.81 -16.65 -3.67
N GLU A 111 2.11 -16.43 -4.80
CA GLU A 111 2.74 -16.07 -6.08
C GLU A 111 3.50 -14.74 -5.97
N SER A 112 2.92 -13.74 -5.30
CA SER A 112 3.55 -12.43 -5.11
C SER A 112 4.82 -12.49 -4.25
N VAL A 113 4.80 -13.28 -3.18
CA VAL A 113 5.98 -13.53 -2.33
C VAL A 113 7.05 -14.32 -3.10
N SER A 114 6.64 -15.28 -3.93
CA SER A 114 7.56 -16.03 -4.79
C SER A 114 8.25 -15.14 -5.82
N ASP A 115 7.52 -14.22 -6.46
CA ASP A 115 8.09 -13.24 -7.38
C ASP A 115 9.02 -12.26 -6.66
N LEU A 116 8.65 -11.77 -5.47
CA LEU A 116 9.54 -10.91 -4.67
C LEU A 116 10.87 -11.61 -4.34
N ARG A 117 10.83 -12.88 -3.93
CA ARG A 117 12.04 -13.68 -3.70
C ARG A 117 12.94 -13.70 -4.93
N LYS A 118 12.38 -14.02 -6.10
CA LYS A 118 13.12 -14.04 -7.38
C LYS A 118 13.73 -12.67 -7.70
N ASN A 119 12.96 -11.59 -7.51
CA ASN A 119 13.43 -10.24 -7.79
C ASN A 119 14.58 -9.80 -6.87
N LEU A 120 14.59 -10.27 -5.61
CA LEU A 120 15.69 -10.05 -4.67
C LEU A 120 16.92 -10.89 -5.01
N GLN A 121 16.73 -12.15 -5.43
CA GLN A 121 17.82 -13.05 -5.85
C GLN A 121 18.59 -12.54 -7.06
N VAL A 122 17.88 -12.02 -8.06
CA VAL A 122 18.50 -11.39 -9.25
C VAL A 122 19.39 -10.17 -8.86
N ARG A 123 19.17 -9.59 -7.68
CA ARG A 123 19.89 -8.42 -7.15
C ARG A 123 20.92 -8.77 -6.07
N GLY A 124 21.28 -10.05 -5.92
CA GLY A 124 22.33 -10.48 -5.00
C GLY A 124 21.89 -10.62 -3.53
N SER A 125 20.59 -10.63 -3.26
CA SER A 125 20.01 -10.88 -1.94
C SER A 125 19.11 -12.13 -1.96
N ASP A 126 18.27 -12.34 -0.95
CA ASP A 126 17.22 -13.37 -0.94
C ASP A 126 16.06 -12.91 -0.04
N LEU A 127 14.98 -13.71 0.06
CA LEU A 127 13.84 -13.48 0.94
C LEU A 127 13.70 -14.62 1.94
N VAL A 128 13.92 -14.31 3.22
CA VAL A 128 13.60 -15.21 4.33
C VAL A 128 12.09 -15.24 4.51
N VAL A 129 11.51 -16.44 4.42
CA VAL A 129 10.08 -16.68 4.62
C VAL A 129 9.87 -17.54 5.84
N ARG A 130 8.89 -17.16 6.65
CA ARG A 130 8.46 -17.92 7.84
C ARG A 130 6.95 -17.92 7.92
N VAL A 131 6.39 -18.96 8.53
CA VAL A 131 4.99 -19.02 8.97
C VAL A 131 4.98 -18.82 10.48
N GLY A 132 4.30 -17.78 10.96
CA GLY A 132 4.29 -17.46 12.38
C GLY A 132 3.96 -16.01 12.69
N ASN A 133 3.76 -15.72 13.98
CA ASN A 133 3.48 -14.37 14.47
C ASN A 133 4.69 -13.45 14.19
N PRO A 134 4.51 -12.31 13.48
CA PRO A 134 5.61 -11.43 13.13
C PRO A 134 6.46 -10.99 14.32
N GLU A 135 5.84 -10.66 15.46
CA GLU A 135 6.55 -10.24 16.68
C GLU A 135 7.53 -11.29 17.20
N SER A 136 7.18 -12.59 17.15
CA SER A 136 8.06 -13.67 17.62
C SER A 136 9.14 -13.99 16.59
N VAL A 137 8.74 -14.11 15.32
CA VAL A 137 9.66 -14.45 14.23
C VAL A 137 10.72 -13.37 14.03
N LEU A 138 10.32 -12.10 14.05
CA LEU A 138 11.27 -11.00 13.85
C LEU A 138 12.26 -10.92 15.02
N VAL A 139 11.84 -11.18 16.27
CA VAL A 139 12.76 -11.20 17.43
C VAL A 139 13.82 -12.29 17.27
N GLU A 140 13.40 -13.49 16.88
CA GLU A 140 14.31 -14.62 16.63
C GLU A 140 15.35 -14.25 15.56
N LEU A 141 14.89 -13.74 14.42
CA LEU A 141 15.76 -13.35 13.31
C LEU A 141 16.70 -12.19 13.69
N ALA A 142 16.18 -11.17 14.40
CA ALA A 142 16.98 -10.03 14.84
C ALA A 142 18.12 -10.46 15.76
N LYS A 143 17.85 -11.35 16.72
CA LYS A 143 18.89 -11.94 17.59
C LYS A 143 19.91 -12.73 16.80
N ALA A 144 19.45 -13.58 15.88
CA ALA A 144 20.32 -14.49 15.14
C ALA A 144 21.32 -13.74 14.26
N VAL A 145 20.87 -12.69 13.55
CA VAL A 145 21.76 -11.89 12.69
C VAL A 145 22.44 -10.74 13.42
N GLY A 146 22.00 -10.41 14.63
CA GLY A 146 22.42 -9.20 15.35
C GLY A 146 21.98 -7.94 14.62
N ALA A 147 20.68 -7.85 14.29
CA ALA A 147 20.11 -6.69 13.62
C ALA A 147 20.00 -5.52 14.59
N ASP A 148 20.37 -4.32 14.14
CA ASP A 148 20.26 -3.09 14.91
C ASP A 148 18.94 -2.36 14.62
N ALA A 149 18.29 -2.68 13.49
CA ALA A 149 17.03 -2.06 13.10
C ALA A 149 16.13 -2.94 12.21
N ILE A 150 14.83 -2.65 12.25
CA ILE A 150 13.79 -3.17 11.36
C ILE A 150 13.20 -2.01 10.56
N TYR A 151 13.08 -2.20 9.24
CA TYR A 151 12.47 -1.25 8.31
C TYR A 151 11.20 -1.85 7.75
N ALA A 152 10.07 -1.13 7.84
CA ALA A 152 8.78 -1.58 7.32
C ALA A 152 7.95 -0.40 6.81
N HIS A 153 7.04 -0.61 5.86
CA HIS A 153 6.07 0.43 5.52
C HIS A 153 5.02 0.57 6.64
N ARG A 154 4.43 1.75 6.84
CA ARG A 154 3.37 2.01 7.82
C ARG A 154 2.00 1.61 7.29
N GLU A 155 1.23 0.89 8.09
CA GLU A 155 -0.18 0.56 7.84
C GLU A 155 -1.14 1.43 8.67
N VAL A 156 -2.41 1.44 8.29
CA VAL A 156 -3.44 2.31 8.89
C VAL A 156 -4.63 1.56 9.46
N SER A 157 -4.79 0.30 9.06
CA SER A 157 -5.89 -0.57 9.45
C SER A 157 -5.69 -1.10 10.86
N ASN A 158 -6.78 -1.38 11.57
CA ASN A 158 -6.75 -1.63 13.02
C ASN A 158 -5.87 -2.83 13.41
N ASP A 159 -6.00 -3.95 12.69
CA ASP A 159 -5.28 -5.18 12.98
C ASP A 159 -3.79 -5.03 12.68
N GLU A 160 -3.44 -4.38 11.58
CA GLU A 160 -2.06 -4.09 11.19
C GLU A 160 -1.40 -3.11 12.17
N VAL A 161 -2.08 -2.05 12.59
CA VAL A 161 -1.55 -1.11 13.60
C VAL A 161 -1.36 -1.81 14.95
N LYS A 162 -2.25 -2.73 15.33
CA LYS A 162 -2.05 -3.57 16.53
C LYS A 162 -0.85 -4.49 16.38
N ALA A 163 -0.66 -5.10 15.21
CA ALA A 163 0.51 -5.94 14.94
C ALA A 163 1.81 -5.13 14.99
N GLU A 164 1.84 -3.93 14.40
CA GLU A 164 2.97 -3.01 14.48
C GLU A 164 3.33 -2.69 15.93
N LYS A 165 2.35 -2.38 16.79
CA LYS A 165 2.58 -2.13 18.21
C LYS A 165 3.17 -3.32 18.95
N ARG A 166 2.74 -4.56 18.62
CA ARG A 166 3.31 -5.77 19.22
C ARG A 166 4.77 -5.96 18.80
N VAL A 167 5.09 -5.74 17.53
CA VAL A 167 6.47 -5.77 17.02
C VAL A 167 7.33 -4.67 17.66
N GLU A 168 6.85 -3.43 17.70
CA GLU A 168 7.54 -2.31 18.36
C GLU A 168 7.83 -2.61 19.83
N THR A 169 6.87 -3.19 20.56
CA THR A 169 7.05 -3.59 21.96
C THR A 169 8.11 -4.68 22.11
N ALA A 170 8.01 -5.75 21.31
CA ALA A 170 8.95 -6.86 21.35
C ALA A 170 10.38 -6.44 20.99
N MET A 171 10.54 -5.56 19.98
CA MET A 171 11.86 -5.08 19.54
C MET A 171 12.50 -4.13 20.54
N LYS A 172 11.70 -3.33 21.25
CA LYS A 172 12.20 -2.44 22.29
C LYS A 172 12.88 -3.21 23.42
N GLU A 173 12.36 -4.38 23.79
CA GLU A 173 12.98 -5.27 24.80
C GLU A 173 14.36 -5.79 24.35
N GLU A 174 14.56 -5.91 23.04
CA GLU A 174 15.82 -6.36 22.42
C GLU A 174 16.78 -5.22 22.06
N GLY A 175 16.38 -3.96 22.28
CA GLY A 175 17.17 -2.79 21.89
C GLY A 175 17.28 -2.58 20.38
N VAL A 176 16.36 -3.16 19.60
CA VAL A 176 16.32 -3.04 18.14
C VAL A 176 15.38 -1.90 17.73
N GLU A 177 15.86 -0.99 16.90
CA GLU A 177 15.06 0.15 16.43
C GLU A 177 14.05 -0.30 15.37
N VAL A 178 12.78 0.13 15.46
CA VAL A 178 11.78 -0.12 14.40
C VAL A 178 11.46 1.18 13.68
N LYS A 179 11.77 1.24 12.39
CA LYS A 179 11.54 2.40 11.51
C LYS A 179 10.42 2.12 10.53
N TYR A 180 9.44 3.01 10.52
CA TYR A 180 8.31 2.93 9.61
C TYR A 180 8.32 4.05 8.57
N PHE A 181 8.03 3.70 7.31
CA PHE A 181 8.00 4.62 6.18
C PHE A 181 6.62 4.66 5.53
N TRP A 182 6.23 5.79 4.97
CA TRP A 182 4.94 5.91 4.31
C TRP A 182 5.05 5.77 2.79
N GLY A 183 4.77 4.58 2.26
CA GLY A 183 4.92 4.30 0.83
C GLY A 183 3.65 3.81 0.11
N SER A 184 2.51 3.88 0.78
CA SER A 184 1.28 3.24 0.29
C SER A 184 0.44 4.14 -0.61
N THR A 185 0.57 5.46 -0.57
CA THR A 185 -0.31 6.42 -1.27
C THR A 185 0.39 7.13 -2.43
N LEU A 186 -0.39 7.77 -3.29
CA LEU A 186 0.11 8.60 -4.39
C LEU A 186 0.73 9.90 -3.86
N PHE A 187 0.00 10.60 -2.99
CA PHE A 187 0.50 11.76 -2.26
C PHE A 187 1.10 11.30 -0.94
N HIS A 188 2.31 11.77 -0.61
CA HIS A 188 2.93 11.41 0.65
C HIS A 188 2.20 12.10 1.81
N VAL A 189 2.14 11.44 2.96
CA VAL A 189 1.47 11.96 4.15
C VAL A 189 2.04 13.31 4.61
N ASP A 190 3.37 13.45 4.61
CA ASP A 190 4.05 14.69 5.00
C ASP A 190 3.89 15.85 4.00
N ASP A 191 3.36 15.59 2.80
CA ASP A 191 3.12 16.64 1.79
C ASP A 191 1.69 17.18 1.86
N LEU A 192 0.84 16.63 2.73
CA LEU A 192 -0.53 17.09 2.89
C LEU A 192 -0.56 18.50 3.50
N PRO A 193 -1.38 19.44 2.98
CA PRO A 193 -1.42 20.83 3.43
C PRO A 193 -2.31 21.00 4.67
N PHE A 194 -2.47 19.94 5.47
CA PHE A 194 -3.31 19.89 6.65
C PHE A 194 -2.88 18.74 7.55
N GLU A 195 -3.11 18.90 8.85
CA GLU A 195 -2.97 17.83 9.83
C GLU A 195 -4.11 16.82 9.72
N PHE A 196 -3.93 15.61 10.25
CA PHE A 196 -4.91 14.53 10.12
C PHE A 196 -6.25 14.82 10.81
N GLU A 197 -6.24 15.60 11.88
CA GLU A 197 -7.43 16.10 12.57
C GLU A 197 -8.35 16.86 11.60
N ASP A 198 -7.72 17.64 10.70
CA ASP A 198 -8.35 18.47 9.67
C ASP A 198 -8.60 17.73 8.34
N MET A 199 -8.33 16.42 8.28
CA MET A 199 -8.60 15.60 7.10
C MET A 199 -10.11 15.65 6.76
N PRO A 200 -10.50 16.09 5.56
CA PRO A 200 -11.90 16.19 5.18
C PRO A 200 -12.64 14.85 5.23
N THR A 201 -13.90 14.86 5.69
CA THR A 201 -14.75 13.67 5.80
C THR A 201 -15.38 13.25 4.48
N ASN A 202 -15.30 14.10 3.45
CA ASN A 202 -15.79 13.80 2.11
C ASN A 202 -14.68 14.00 1.06
N TYR A 203 -14.80 13.24 -0.03
CA TYR A 203 -13.81 13.24 -1.11
C TYR A 203 -13.64 14.59 -1.79
N GLY A 204 -14.72 15.37 -1.96
CA GLY A 204 -14.67 16.68 -2.61
C GLY A 204 -13.75 17.64 -1.85
N GLY A 205 -13.96 17.75 -0.53
CA GLY A 205 -13.12 18.56 0.34
C GLY A 205 -11.67 18.09 0.38
N PHE A 206 -11.42 16.78 0.38
CA PHE A 206 -10.05 16.24 0.28
C PHE A 206 -9.39 16.67 -1.03
N LYS A 207 -10.05 16.44 -2.17
CA LYS A 207 -9.55 16.77 -3.50
C LYS A 207 -9.24 18.27 -3.64
N ASP A 208 -10.08 19.12 -3.08
CA ASP A 208 -9.88 20.58 -3.12
C ASP A 208 -8.66 21.00 -2.30
N LYS A 209 -8.45 20.40 -1.11
CA LYS A 209 -7.27 20.69 -0.27
C LYS A 209 -5.96 20.25 -0.91
N ILE A 210 -5.92 19.10 -1.59
CA ILE A 210 -4.68 18.58 -2.21
C ILE A 210 -4.43 19.14 -3.63
N LYS A 211 -5.26 20.07 -4.09
CA LYS A 211 -5.13 20.65 -5.43
C LYS A 211 -3.81 21.41 -5.55
N GLY A 212 -3.03 21.07 -6.56
CA GLY A 212 -1.74 21.73 -6.83
C GLY A 212 -0.54 21.13 -6.10
N LEU A 213 -0.75 20.11 -5.27
CA LEU A 213 0.38 19.32 -4.73
C LEU A 213 1.11 18.58 -5.85
N GLU A 214 2.42 18.50 -5.71
CA GLU A 214 3.25 17.70 -6.60
C GLU A 214 3.36 16.26 -6.08
N ILE A 215 3.29 15.31 -7.01
CA ILE A 215 3.51 13.89 -6.70
C ILE A 215 5.02 13.66 -6.67
N ARG A 216 5.53 13.10 -5.56
CA ARG A 216 6.94 12.74 -5.43
C ARG A 216 7.37 11.80 -6.55
N LYS A 217 8.60 11.98 -7.03
CA LYS A 217 9.21 11.05 -8.01
C LYS A 217 9.31 9.65 -7.40
N THR A 218 9.18 8.64 -8.26
CA THR A 218 9.46 7.26 -7.88
C THR A 218 10.92 7.07 -7.48
N ILE A 219 11.15 6.18 -6.52
CA ILE A 219 12.48 5.70 -6.15
C ILE A 219 12.84 4.56 -7.11
N GLU A 220 13.96 4.71 -7.82
CA GLU A 220 14.46 3.66 -8.72
C GLU A 220 14.81 2.40 -7.92
N ALA A 221 14.56 1.23 -8.53
CA ALA A 221 14.95 -0.04 -7.95
C ALA A 221 16.48 -0.13 -7.86
N LEU A 222 16.97 -0.72 -6.77
CA LEU A 222 18.40 -0.99 -6.62
C LEU A 222 18.83 -2.07 -7.63
N ASP A 223 19.92 -1.83 -8.37
CA ASP A 223 20.51 -2.82 -9.28
C ASP A 223 21.14 -3.99 -8.51
N GLN A 224 21.70 -3.69 -7.33
CA GLN A 224 22.28 -4.65 -6.39
C GLN A 224 21.84 -4.27 -4.98
N ILE A 225 21.42 -5.27 -4.22
CA ILE A 225 21.04 -5.14 -2.81
C ILE A 225 22.19 -5.72 -2.00
N LYS A 226 22.54 -5.07 -0.89
CA LYS A 226 23.53 -5.61 0.04
C LYS A 226 23.11 -7.01 0.47
N GLY A 227 24.06 -7.94 0.43
CA GLY A 227 23.82 -9.36 0.68
C GLY A 227 23.25 -9.62 2.07
N MET A 228 22.72 -10.84 2.23
CA MET A 228 22.22 -11.30 3.52
C MET A 228 23.35 -11.35 4.57
N PRO A 229 23.03 -11.10 5.86
CA PRO A 229 24.01 -11.24 6.93
C PRO A 229 24.60 -12.66 6.95
N SER A 230 25.93 -12.78 7.02
CA SER A 230 26.61 -14.07 7.17
C SER A 230 26.48 -14.67 8.57
N ARG A 231 26.12 -13.85 9.56
CA ARG A 231 25.89 -14.28 10.93
C ARG A 231 24.53 -14.97 11.05
N GLY A 232 24.50 -16.08 11.78
CA GLY A 232 23.27 -16.77 12.16
C GLY A 232 22.87 -17.92 11.23
N ASP A 233 23.56 -18.09 10.10
CA ASP A 233 23.33 -19.18 9.12
C ASP A 233 21.85 -19.36 8.80
N ILE A 234 21.20 -18.25 8.40
CA ILE A 234 19.75 -18.18 8.27
C ILE A 234 19.30 -18.90 6.99
N GLU A 235 18.60 -20.02 7.19
CA GLU A 235 17.85 -20.68 6.14
C GLU A 235 16.75 -19.77 5.58
N THR A 236 16.65 -19.70 4.25
CA THR A 236 15.65 -18.84 3.56
C THR A 236 14.22 -19.32 3.81
N GLY A 237 14.03 -20.61 4.09
CA GLY A 237 12.73 -21.22 4.37
C GLY A 237 11.84 -21.37 3.14
N ASP A 238 10.97 -22.37 3.18
CA ASP A 238 10.04 -22.64 2.09
C ASP A 238 8.88 -21.65 2.07
N ILE A 239 8.36 -21.36 0.87
CA ILE A 239 7.12 -20.61 0.71
C ILE A 239 5.97 -21.60 0.93
N PRO A 240 5.04 -21.32 1.86
CA PRO A 240 3.97 -22.25 2.20
C PRO A 240 3.01 -22.46 1.02
N SER A 241 2.47 -23.68 0.93
CA SER A 241 1.32 -23.99 0.10
C SER A 241 0.02 -23.48 0.75
N LEU A 242 -1.09 -23.52 0.00
CA LEU A 242 -2.42 -23.24 0.56
C LEU A 242 -2.75 -24.17 1.74
N THR A 243 -2.36 -25.43 1.64
CA THR A 243 -2.61 -26.43 2.68
C THR A 243 -1.84 -26.13 3.95
N ASP A 244 -0.59 -25.64 3.84
CA ASP A 244 0.21 -25.21 4.99
C ASP A 244 -0.41 -23.99 5.70
N LEU A 245 -1.20 -23.19 4.97
CA LEU A 245 -1.98 -22.06 5.50
C LEU A 245 -3.38 -22.47 6.00
N GLY A 246 -3.70 -23.76 6.02
CA GLY A 246 -5.00 -24.28 6.44
C GLY A 246 -6.13 -24.02 5.45
N LEU A 247 -5.81 -23.80 4.17
CA LEU A 247 -6.78 -23.52 3.10
C LEU A 247 -6.86 -24.68 2.12
N ASN A 248 -8.09 -25.06 1.78
CA ASN A 248 -8.34 -26.07 0.74
C ASN A 248 -8.27 -25.43 -0.65
N GLN A 249 -7.63 -26.12 -1.60
CA GLN A 249 -7.76 -25.78 -3.01
C GLN A 249 -9.23 -25.85 -3.42
N MET A 250 -9.70 -24.85 -4.16
CA MET A 250 -11.06 -24.89 -4.70
C MET A 250 -11.20 -26.09 -5.64
N ALA A 251 -12.25 -26.90 -5.44
CA ALA A 251 -12.70 -27.82 -6.48
C ALA A 251 -13.06 -26.97 -7.71
N GLN A 252 -12.29 -27.16 -8.79
CA GLN A 252 -12.57 -26.52 -10.07
C GLN A 252 -13.79 -27.21 -10.68
N ASP A 253 -15.00 -26.68 -10.39
CA ASP A 253 -16.22 -27.06 -11.09
C ASP A 253 -16.19 -26.52 -12.53
N GLY A 254 -15.37 -27.12 -13.39
CA GLY A 254 -15.45 -27.13 -14.86
C GLY A 254 -15.53 -25.79 -15.63
N LYS A 255 -15.54 -24.63 -14.97
CA LYS A 255 -15.56 -23.31 -15.60
C LYS A 255 -14.22 -22.63 -15.34
N PRO A 256 -13.52 -22.13 -16.37
CA PRO A 256 -12.34 -21.32 -16.17
C PRO A 256 -12.76 -20.06 -15.39
N SER A 257 -12.47 -20.06 -14.10
CA SER A 257 -12.67 -18.90 -13.24
C SER A 257 -11.79 -17.76 -13.76
N VAL A 258 -12.29 -16.53 -13.72
CA VAL A 258 -11.52 -15.30 -14.02
C VAL A 258 -10.18 -15.28 -13.25
N SER A 259 -10.11 -15.99 -12.12
CA SER A 259 -8.93 -16.22 -11.29
C SER A 259 -7.77 -16.96 -11.98
N ALA A 260 -8.02 -17.79 -13.00
CA ALA A 260 -6.95 -18.47 -13.72
C ALA A 260 -6.05 -17.51 -14.53
N SER A 261 -6.42 -16.22 -14.61
CA SER A 261 -5.68 -15.19 -15.35
C SER A 261 -5.01 -14.13 -14.47
N MET A 262 -5.03 -14.25 -13.13
CA MET A 262 -4.42 -13.25 -12.23
C MET A 262 -3.21 -13.85 -11.51
N VAL A 263 -2.02 -13.67 -12.10
CA VAL A 263 -0.74 -14.11 -11.52
C VAL A 263 -0.20 -13.05 -10.56
N GLY A 264 0.10 -13.44 -9.32
CA GLY A 264 0.72 -12.56 -8.33
C GLY A 264 2.14 -12.10 -8.70
N GLY A 265 2.58 -10.99 -8.11
CA GLY A 265 3.95 -10.51 -8.24
C GLY A 265 4.14 -9.18 -8.96
N GLU A 266 5.25 -8.53 -8.64
CA GLU A 266 5.70 -7.26 -9.22
C GLU A 266 5.97 -7.39 -10.72
N THR A 267 6.57 -8.49 -11.16
CA THR A 267 6.87 -8.74 -12.58
C THR A 267 5.61 -8.64 -13.45
N GLU A 268 4.55 -9.36 -13.07
CA GLU A 268 3.28 -9.33 -13.78
C GLU A 268 2.61 -7.96 -13.66
N ALA A 269 2.68 -7.32 -12.49
CA ALA A 269 2.13 -5.99 -12.27
C ALA A 269 2.70 -4.96 -13.24
N LEU A 270 4.02 -4.93 -13.39
CA LEU A 270 4.72 -4.00 -14.27
C LEU A 270 4.46 -4.30 -15.75
N GLN A 271 4.36 -5.57 -16.14
CA GLN A 271 3.99 -5.95 -17.50
C GLN A 271 2.57 -5.50 -17.85
N ARG A 272 1.61 -5.71 -16.94
CA ARG A 272 0.22 -5.24 -17.10
C ARG A 272 0.12 -3.74 -17.19
N LEU A 273 0.84 -3.02 -16.32
CA LEU A 273 0.88 -1.57 -16.33
C LEU A 273 1.40 -1.05 -17.68
N LYS A 274 2.51 -1.58 -18.20
CA LYS A 274 3.07 -1.21 -19.50
C LYS A 274 2.09 -1.52 -20.65
N LYS A 275 1.46 -2.69 -20.63
CA LYS A 275 0.45 -3.08 -21.63
C LYS A 275 -0.73 -2.13 -21.61
N PHE A 276 -1.29 -1.85 -20.43
CA PHE A 276 -2.40 -0.91 -20.26
C PHE A 276 -2.03 0.49 -20.74
N ALA A 277 -0.84 0.98 -20.39
CA ALA A 277 -0.35 2.28 -20.82
C ALA A 277 -0.17 2.35 -22.35
N ALA A 278 0.26 1.27 -23.00
CA ALA A 278 0.33 1.16 -24.45
C ALA A 278 -1.07 1.15 -25.11
N GLU A 279 -2.04 0.44 -24.51
CA GLU A 279 -3.44 0.43 -24.96
C GLU A 279 -4.07 1.82 -24.87
N CYS A 280 -3.85 2.55 -23.77
CA CYS A 280 -4.27 3.95 -23.62
C CYS A 280 -3.74 4.83 -24.76
N ARG A 281 -2.48 4.62 -25.17
CA ARG A 281 -1.85 5.39 -26.27
C ARG A 281 -2.43 5.02 -27.64
N ALA A 282 -2.77 3.75 -27.85
CA ALA A 282 -3.22 3.23 -29.14
C ALA A 282 -4.65 3.62 -29.50
N GLN A 283 -5.46 4.12 -28.55
CA GLN A 283 -6.82 4.56 -28.80
C GLN A 283 -6.88 6.08 -29.05
N PRO A 284 -6.99 6.54 -30.32
CA PRO A 284 -7.12 7.97 -30.61
C PRO A 284 -8.46 8.52 -30.12
N HIS A 285 -8.45 9.78 -29.68
CA HIS A 285 -9.63 10.59 -29.38
C HIS A 285 -10.61 10.58 -30.58
N LYS A 286 -11.62 9.71 -30.58
CA LYS A 286 -12.80 9.92 -31.41
C LYS A 286 -13.69 10.92 -30.68
N GLY A 287 -13.54 12.20 -31.03
CA GLY A 287 -14.58 13.19 -30.76
C GLY A 287 -15.86 12.71 -31.44
N SER A 288 -16.85 12.30 -30.65
CA SER A 288 -18.16 11.97 -31.18
C SER A 288 -18.74 13.25 -31.79
N LYS A 289 -18.95 13.23 -33.11
CA LYS A 289 -19.63 14.30 -33.86
C LYS A 289 -21.16 14.22 -33.75
N ASP A 290 -21.67 13.34 -32.90
CA ASP A 290 -23.11 13.20 -32.68
C ASP A 290 -23.40 13.27 -31.19
N GLY A 291 -24.37 14.10 -30.81
CA GLY A 291 -24.68 14.52 -29.44
C GLY A 291 -25.18 13.42 -28.49
N SER A 292 -24.95 12.15 -28.83
CA SER A 292 -25.05 11.05 -27.88
C SER A 292 -23.80 11.05 -26.98
N GLN A 293 -23.96 11.43 -25.71
CA GLN A 293 -22.97 11.20 -24.66
C GLN A 293 -22.91 9.71 -24.25
N ASP A 294 -22.88 8.79 -25.22
CA ASP A 294 -22.36 7.46 -24.96
C ASP A 294 -20.84 7.60 -24.88
N SER A 295 -20.37 7.93 -23.66
CA SER A 295 -18.97 7.91 -23.28
C SER A 295 -18.34 6.62 -23.81
N ILE A 296 -17.58 6.75 -24.90
CA ILE A 296 -16.80 5.68 -25.56
C ILE A 296 -15.85 4.97 -24.56
N TYR A 297 -15.67 5.52 -23.37
CA TYR A 297 -15.09 4.87 -22.20
C TYR A 297 -16.18 4.23 -21.31
N GLY A 298 -16.91 3.27 -21.88
CA GLY A 298 -17.91 2.47 -21.14
C GLY A 298 -17.27 1.71 -19.97
N ALA A 299 -18.12 1.08 -19.15
CA ALA A 299 -17.78 0.31 -17.94
C ALA A 299 -16.73 -0.84 -18.09
N ASN A 300 -16.07 -0.96 -19.24
CA ASN A 300 -15.18 -2.04 -19.64
C ASN A 300 -13.69 -1.66 -19.69
N PHE A 301 -13.30 -0.38 -19.61
CA PHE A 301 -11.89 0.02 -19.62
C PHE A 301 -11.33 0.08 -18.19
N THR A 302 -10.74 -1.02 -17.72
CA THR A 302 -10.13 -1.10 -16.39
C THR A 302 -8.79 -1.79 -16.49
N CYS A 303 -7.77 -1.18 -15.87
CA CYS A 303 -6.42 -1.73 -15.78
C CYS A 303 -6.36 -3.08 -15.03
N LYS A 304 -7.45 -3.48 -14.34
CA LYS A 304 -7.55 -4.69 -13.51
C LYS A 304 -6.38 -4.84 -12.53
N ILE A 305 -5.71 -3.76 -12.15
CA ILE A 305 -4.45 -3.78 -11.38
C ILE A 305 -4.65 -3.75 -9.86
N SER A 306 -5.90 -3.69 -9.38
CA SER A 306 -6.21 -3.54 -7.96
C SER A 306 -5.59 -4.64 -7.06
N PRO A 307 -5.50 -5.93 -7.44
CA PRO A 307 -4.84 -6.94 -6.61
C PRO A 307 -3.37 -6.62 -6.35
N TRP A 308 -2.63 -6.15 -7.37
CA TRP A 308 -1.23 -5.78 -7.26
C TRP A 308 -1.03 -4.49 -6.46
N LEU A 309 -1.93 -3.49 -6.58
CA LEU A 309 -1.90 -2.30 -5.72
C LEU A 309 -2.20 -2.63 -4.26
N ALA A 310 -3.04 -3.63 -3.99
CA ALA A 310 -3.42 -4.04 -2.65
C ALA A 310 -2.33 -4.85 -1.94
N MET A 311 -1.57 -5.66 -2.68
CA MET A 311 -0.38 -6.37 -2.17
C MET A 311 0.90 -5.55 -2.30
N GLY A 312 0.81 -4.35 -2.88
CA GLY A 312 1.93 -3.45 -3.10
C GLY A 312 3.00 -3.97 -4.06
N CYS A 313 2.63 -4.88 -4.97
CA CYS A 313 3.45 -5.34 -6.09
C CYS A 313 3.69 -4.24 -7.14
N VAL A 314 2.88 -3.18 -7.13
CA VAL A 314 3.12 -1.94 -7.89
C VAL A 314 2.74 -0.76 -7.00
N SER A 315 3.53 0.32 -7.07
CA SER A 315 3.21 1.54 -6.31
C SER A 315 2.25 2.44 -7.10
N PRO A 316 1.42 3.25 -6.41
CA PRO A 316 0.59 4.25 -7.07
C PRO A 316 1.42 5.30 -7.82
N ARG A 317 2.63 5.63 -7.32
CA ARG A 317 3.55 6.57 -7.99
C ARG A 317 4.10 5.99 -9.29
N SER A 318 4.51 4.71 -9.30
CA SER A 318 4.96 4.03 -10.54
C SER A 318 3.85 3.97 -11.59
N MET A 319 2.63 3.69 -11.15
CA MET A 319 1.45 3.71 -12.01
C MET A 319 1.19 5.09 -12.62
N PHE A 320 1.27 6.15 -11.80
CA PHE A 320 1.15 7.52 -12.27
C PHE A 320 2.26 7.90 -13.27
N ASP A 321 3.52 7.61 -12.93
CA ASP A 321 4.67 7.95 -13.76
C ASP A 321 4.62 7.26 -15.12
N GLU A 322 4.25 5.98 -15.17
CA GLU A 322 4.15 5.24 -16.44
C GLU A 322 3.08 5.84 -17.35
N LEU A 323 1.93 6.24 -16.80
CA LEU A 323 0.85 6.84 -17.59
C LEU A 323 1.18 8.26 -18.03
N LYS A 324 1.78 9.07 -17.16
CA LYS A 324 2.24 10.41 -17.49
C LYS A 324 3.26 10.38 -18.65
N LYS A 325 4.15 9.38 -18.70
CA LYS A 325 5.08 9.18 -19.82
C LYS A 325 4.34 8.93 -21.14
N THR A 326 3.16 8.31 -21.12
CA THR A 326 2.38 8.04 -22.34
C THR A 326 1.64 9.27 -22.88
N THR A 327 1.15 10.15 -22.01
CA THR A 327 0.50 11.41 -22.38
C THR A 327 1.51 12.38 -23.01
N ASN A 328 2.65 12.60 -22.36
CA ASN A 328 3.65 13.58 -22.80
C ASN A 328 4.29 13.25 -24.16
N ARG A 329 4.43 11.95 -24.50
CA ARG A 329 5.00 11.51 -25.79
C ARG A 329 4.03 11.61 -26.96
N SER A 330 2.72 11.70 -26.71
CA SER A 330 1.72 11.86 -27.77
C SER A 330 1.66 13.32 -28.25
N SER A 331 1.95 14.27 -27.36
CA SER A 331 2.00 15.72 -27.67
C SER A 331 3.24 16.15 -28.47
N SER A 332 4.27 15.31 -28.57
CA SER A 332 5.52 15.63 -29.30
C SER A 332 5.50 15.22 -30.78
N SER A 333 4.36 14.77 -31.33
CA SER A 333 4.24 14.30 -32.73
C SER A 333 3.27 15.09 -33.62
N THR A 334 2.76 16.25 -33.17
CA THR A 334 1.96 17.14 -34.03
C THR A 334 2.42 18.58 -33.88
N SER A 335 3.46 18.95 -34.64
CA SER A 335 3.74 20.34 -34.94
C SER A 335 2.64 20.91 -35.85
N MET A 336 2.16 22.11 -35.50
CA MET A 336 1.41 23.08 -36.32
C MET A 336 -0.08 22.79 -36.56
N LYS A 337 -0.93 23.37 -35.71
CA LYS A 337 -1.98 24.32 -36.11
C LYS A 337 -2.49 25.09 -34.88
N ASN A 338 -2.30 26.41 -34.92
CA ASN A 338 -2.96 27.35 -34.02
C ASN A 338 -4.47 27.27 -34.28
N ASP A 339 -5.24 26.84 -33.28
CA ASP A 339 -6.65 27.21 -33.18
C ASP A 339 -7.02 27.36 -31.71
N GLY A 340 -7.58 28.52 -31.37
CA GLY A 340 -7.91 28.95 -30.01
C GLY A 340 -9.13 28.24 -29.42
N GLY A 341 -9.03 26.92 -29.21
CA GLY A 341 -10.04 26.10 -28.57
C GLY A 341 -9.51 25.45 -27.30
N ASN A 342 -10.26 25.58 -26.20
CA ASN A 342 -10.00 25.01 -24.88
C ASN A 342 -9.72 23.50 -24.97
N GLY A 343 -8.44 23.12 -25.10
CA GLY A 343 -8.01 21.74 -25.27
C GLY A 343 -8.24 20.95 -23.98
N SER A 344 -9.22 20.05 -23.97
CA SER A 344 -9.43 19.10 -22.88
C SER A 344 -8.18 18.22 -22.72
N PRO A 345 -7.46 18.26 -21.59
CA PRO A 345 -6.31 17.41 -21.39
C PRO A 345 -6.78 15.97 -21.15
N ASP A 346 -6.33 15.04 -21.99
CA ASP A 346 -6.27 13.57 -21.82
C ASP A 346 -7.22 12.96 -20.76
N THR A 347 -8.39 12.51 -21.21
CA THR A 347 -9.50 12.04 -20.36
C THR A 347 -9.20 10.70 -19.65
N GLY A 348 -8.30 9.86 -20.18
CA GLY A 348 -7.94 8.55 -19.63
C GLY A 348 -7.03 8.66 -18.40
N THR A 349 -5.98 9.49 -18.50
CA THR A 349 -5.08 9.82 -17.39
C THR A 349 -5.83 10.49 -16.24
N ASN A 350 -6.79 11.37 -16.55
CA ASN A 350 -7.64 12.02 -15.56
C ASN A 350 -8.57 11.03 -14.82
N ARG A 351 -9.08 10.00 -15.49
CA ARG A 351 -9.94 9.00 -14.82
C ARG A 351 -9.13 8.11 -13.88
N LEU A 352 -7.95 7.66 -14.28
CA LEU A 352 -7.15 6.79 -13.43
C LEU A 352 -6.53 7.55 -12.25
N MET A 353 -6.13 8.80 -12.46
CA MET A 353 -5.79 9.72 -11.39
C MET A 353 -6.93 9.84 -10.38
N PHE A 354 -8.17 9.98 -10.85
CA PHE A 354 -9.35 10.04 -9.99
C PHE A 354 -9.50 8.77 -9.13
N GLU A 355 -9.33 7.57 -9.69
CA GLU A 355 -9.43 6.31 -8.93
C GLU A 355 -8.27 6.17 -7.90
N LEU A 356 -7.04 6.56 -8.24
CA LEU A 356 -5.91 6.58 -7.30
C LEU A 356 -6.13 7.59 -6.16
N LEU A 357 -6.75 8.74 -6.44
CA LEU A 357 -7.13 9.71 -5.42
C LEU A 357 -8.19 9.18 -4.47
N TRP A 358 -9.15 8.37 -4.94
CA TRP A 358 -10.10 7.71 -4.06
C TRP A 358 -9.41 6.71 -3.12
N ARG A 359 -8.43 5.97 -3.64
CA ARG A 359 -7.61 5.06 -2.83
C ARG A 359 -6.85 5.82 -1.73
N ASP A 360 -6.22 6.94 -2.07
CA ASP A 360 -5.54 7.81 -1.09
C ASP A 360 -6.52 8.36 -0.05
N PHE A 361 -7.67 8.88 -0.49
CA PHE A 361 -8.72 9.37 0.40
C PHE A 361 -9.14 8.30 1.43
N PHE A 362 -9.42 7.07 0.99
CA PHE A 362 -9.81 5.99 1.89
C PHE A 362 -8.67 5.57 2.85
N ARG A 363 -7.41 5.59 2.40
CA ARG A 363 -6.26 5.34 3.26
C ARG A 363 -6.13 6.41 4.35
N PHE A 364 -6.21 7.69 3.98
CA PHE A 364 -6.08 8.80 4.91
C PHE A 364 -7.26 8.92 5.89
N ILE A 365 -8.49 8.71 5.42
CA ILE A 365 -9.66 8.74 6.31
C ILE A 365 -9.63 7.57 7.30
N THR A 366 -9.15 6.40 6.89
CA THR A 366 -8.93 5.27 7.79
C THR A 366 -7.89 5.62 8.84
N LYS A 367 -6.76 6.25 8.46
CA LYS A 367 -5.75 6.73 9.41
C LYS A 367 -6.33 7.74 10.42
N LYS A 368 -7.17 8.70 9.98
CA LYS A 368 -7.86 9.65 10.85
C LYS A 368 -8.63 8.92 11.95
N TYR A 369 -9.51 7.99 11.58
CA TYR A 369 -10.39 7.32 12.54
C TYR A 369 -9.71 6.22 13.36
N SER A 370 -8.68 5.57 12.82
CA SER A 370 -7.84 4.63 13.57
C SER A 370 -7.06 5.33 14.69
N SER A 371 -6.65 6.58 14.49
CA SER A 371 -5.92 7.37 15.49
C SER A 371 -6.83 7.89 16.60
N ALA A 372 -8.06 8.30 16.26
CA ALA A 372 -9.05 8.79 17.22
C ALA A 372 -9.49 7.70 18.23
N LYS A 373 -9.59 6.43 17.80
CA LYS A 373 -9.96 5.31 18.69
C LYS A 373 -8.93 5.01 19.77
N VAL A 374 -7.66 5.44 19.63
CA VAL A 374 -6.63 5.24 20.66
C VAL A 374 -6.81 6.19 21.85
N GLY A 375 -7.58 7.27 21.71
CA GLY A 375 -7.87 8.24 22.77
C GLY A 375 -9.17 7.99 23.56
N ALA A 376 -9.99 7.01 23.16
CA ALA A 376 -11.22 6.67 23.87
C ALA A 376 -10.95 5.59 24.93
N ALA A 377 -10.80 6.00 26.19
CA ALA A 377 -10.82 5.08 27.32
C ALA A 377 -12.15 4.29 27.33
N PRO A 378 -12.15 2.99 27.69
CA PRO A 378 -13.39 2.24 27.79
C PRO A 378 -14.26 2.87 28.87
N ALA A 379 -15.50 3.21 28.52
CA ALA A 379 -16.49 3.66 29.49
C ALA A 379 -16.64 2.59 30.56
N THR A 380 -16.30 2.95 31.80
CA THR A 380 -16.47 2.12 32.98
C THR A 380 -17.94 1.71 33.06
N ALA A 381 -18.23 0.43 32.83
CA ALA A 381 -19.55 -0.11 33.10
C ALA A 381 -19.77 -0.08 34.62
N CYS A 382 -20.63 0.83 35.08
CA CYS A 382 -21.11 0.82 36.47
C CYS A 382 -21.95 -0.44 36.70
N THR A 383 -21.38 -1.41 37.40
CA THR A 383 -22.10 -2.51 38.04
C THR A 383 -22.63 -2.09 39.42
N GLY A 384 -23.89 -2.42 39.71
CA GLY A 384 -24.50 -2.43 41.05
C GLY A 384 -25.62 -1.39 41.21
N ALA A 385 -26.80 -1.67 41.76
CA ALA A 385 -27.15 -2.74 42.70
C ALA A 385 -28.63 -3.14 42.60
N LEU A 386 -28.88 -4.42 42.87
CA LEU A 386 -30.15 -4.98 43.33
C LEU A 386 -30.56 -4.34 44.67
N ALA A 387 -31.85 -4.06 44.81
CA ALA A 387 -32.59 -4.06 46.07
C ALA A 387 -34.00 -4.61 45.79
#